data_AF-A0A0J7KAC7-F1
#
_entry.id   AF-A0A0J7KAC7-F1
#
_cell.length_a   1.000
_cell.length_b   1.000
_cell.length_c   1.000
_cell.angle_alpha   90.00
_cell.angle_beta   90.00
_cell.angle_gamma   90.00
#
_symmetry.space_group_name_H-M   'P 1'
#
loop_
_entity.id
_entity.type
_entity.pdbx_description
1 polymer ?
#
loop_
_entity_poly.entity_id
_entity_poly.type
_entity_poly.pdbx_seq_one_letter_code
_entity_poly.pdbx_strand_id
1 'polypeptide(L)'
;MSGSQPVAQYAQIIFDQANGNLEGKYLTIILGAVQLIFTIICMFITDHSGRKSLLIISCIGTTCSTAMIATYFNLQYNHMNTNDLVWLPTTGVIMFVITYALGLAPLLFTLLSELFPTNVKALGSTVVLVLINLLAFIVTTLYLIIADIAGIHIPFWIFTACGLVSPLFIFFYIPETKGKTLEQIQEKLQSNYQSSKNRK
;
A
#
# COMPACT_ATOMS: atom_id res chain seq x y z
N MET A 1 -3.77 -2.23 -2.06
CA MET A 1 -3.10 -3.08 -3.08
C MET A 1 -1.65 -3.41 -2.71
N SER A 2 -1.27 -3.32 -1.44
CA SER A 2 0.13 -3.46 -1.03
C SER A 2 0.22 -4.60 -0.04
N GLY A 3 0.24 -5.84 -0.52
CA GLY A 3 0.72 -6.99 0.24
C GLY A 3 0.09 -7.28 1.62
N SER A 4 -0.98 -6.63 2.08
CA SER A 4 -1.46 -6.78 3.47
C SER A 4 -1.99 -8.18 3.78
N GLN A 5 -2.63 -8.83 2.81
CA GLN A 5 -3.05 -10.24 2.94
C GLN A 5 -1.87 -11.21 2.87
N PRO A 6 -0.94 -11.09 1.89
CA PRO A 6 0.29 -11.89 1.88
C PRO A 6 1.17 -11.68 3.11
N VAL A 7 1.39 -10.44 3.57
CA VAL A 7 2.24 -10.14 4.74
C VAL A 7 1.64 -10.72 6.01
N ALA A 8 0.31 -10.71 6.18
CA ALA A 8 -0.34 -11.41 7.29
C ALA A 8 -0.19 -12.94 7.21
N GLN A 9 -0.26 -13.53 6.00
CA GLN A 9 -0.08 -14.98 5.82
C GLN A 9 1.40 -15.43 5.89
N TYR A 10 2.33 -14.63 5.39
CA TYR A 10 3.76 -14.94 5.34
C TYR A 10 4.50 -14.49 6.59
N ALA A 11 3.97 -13.58 7.41
CA ALA A 11 4.55 -13.27 8.72
C ALA A 11 4.64 -14.53 9.59
N GLN A 12 3.61 -15.38 9.59
CA GLN A 12 3.65 -16.65 10.33
C GLN A 12 4.78 -17.56 9.84
N ILE A 13 4.95 -17.68 8.52
CA ILE A 13 5.96 -18.56 7.89
C ILE A 13 7.40 -18.02 8.08
N ILE A 14 7.60 -16.71 7.93
CA ILE A 14 8.91 -16.06 8.08
C ILE A 14 9.36 -16.08 9.55
N PHE A 15 8.44 -15.99 10.51
CA PHE A 15 8.79 -16.02 11.94
C PHE A 15 8.87 -17.43 12.52
N ASP A 16 8.15 -18.43 11.99
CA ASP A 16 8.36 -19.85 12.34
C ASP A 16 9.76 -20.33 11.95
N GLN A 17 10.31 -19.81 10.85
CA GLN A 17 11.70 -20.09 10.46
C GLN A 17 12.73 -19.36 11.35
N ALA A 18 12.31 -18.35 12.11
CA ALA A 18 13.17 -17.50 12.93
C ALA A 18 13.22 -17.93 14.41
N ASN A 19 13.22 -19.24 14.69
CA ASN A 19 13.67 -19.89 15.93
C ASN A 19 13.45 -19.14 17.28
N GLY A 20 12.33 -18.44 17.41
CA GLY A 20 11.95 -17.65 18.57
C GLY A 20 10.86 -18.38 19.32
N ASN A 21 11.02 -18.51 20.63
CA ASN A 21 10.17 -19.27 21.57
C ASN A 21 8.73 -18.71 21.74
N LEU A 22 8.21 -18.00 20.73
CA LEU A 22 6.92 -17.33 20.70
C LEU A 22 6.09 -17.89 19.54
N GLU A 23 5.02 -18.60 19.89
CA GLU A 23 4.02 -19.11 18.94
C GLU A 23 3.55 -17.98 17.99
N GLY A 24 3.57 -18.21 16.67
CA GLY A 24 3.22 -17.19 15.66
C GLY A 24 1.85 -16.51 15.87
N LYS A 25 0.98 -17.13 16.66
CA LYS A 25 -0.30 -16.57 17.13
C LYS A 25 -0.13 -15.28 17.94
N TYR A 26 0.79 -15.23 18.91
CA TYR A 26 0.97 -14.06 19.77
C TYR A 26 1.53 -12.85 19.01
N LEU A 27 2.43 -13.11 18.05
CA LEU A 27 3.00 -12.09 17.18
C LEU A 27 1.96 -11.48 16.22
N THR A 28 1.03 -12.30 15.72
CA THR A 28 -0.07 -11.80 14.88
C THR A 28 -0.96 -10.82 15.65
N ILE A 29 -1.23 -11.11 16.93
CA ILE A 29 -2.00 -10.22 17.82
C ILE A 29 -1.26 -8.89 18.04
N ILE A 30 0.05 -8.94 18.27
CA ILE A 30 0.88 -7.74 18.48
C ILE A 30 0.90 -6.88 17.20
N LEU A 31 1.09 -7.47 16.02
CA LEU A 31 1.05 -6.75 14.74
C LEU A 31 -0.30 -6.07 14.51
N GLY A 32 -1.41 -6.75 14.81
CA GLY A 32 -2.75 -6.16 14.73
C GLY A 32 -2.92 -4.97 15.67
N ALA A 33 -2.43 -5.07 16.91
CA ALA A 33 -2.47 -3.98 17.88
C ALA A 33 -1.65 -2.76 17.44
N VAL A 34 -0.42 -2.99 16.94
CA VAL A 34 0.44 -1.93 16.40
C VAL A 34 -0.24 -1.24 15.22
N GLN A 35 -0.81 -2.02 14.30
CA GLN A 35 -1.53 -1.47 13.14
C GLN A 35 -2.71 -0.59 13.57
N LEU A 36 -3.49 -0.99 14.58
CA LEU A 36 -4.58 -0.17 15.11
C LEU A 36 -4.06 1.16 15.69
N ILE A 37 -3.01 1.12 16.51
CA ILE A 37 -2.42 2.32 17.12
C ILE A 37 -1.95 3.30 16.04
N PHE A 38 -1.20 2.82 15.05
CA PHE A 38 -0.72 3.66 13.94
C PHE A 38 -1.86 4.19 13.06
N THR A 39 -2.95 3.44 12.90
CA THR A 39 -4.13 3.90 12.16
C THR A 39 -4.86 5.03 12.90
N ILE A 40 -4.92 4.98 14.24
CA ILE A 40 -5.48 6.08 15.05
C ILE A 40 -4.60 7.33 14.90
N ILE A 41 -3.28 7.17 15.03
CA ILE A 41 -2.32 8.27 14.83
C ILE A 41 -2.47 8.87 13.41
N CYS A 42 -2.62 8.02 12.39
CA CYS A 42 -2.90 8.44 11.03
C CYS A 42 -4.14 9.34 10.93
N MET A 43 -5.23 8.97 11.60
CA MET A 43 -6.47 9.74 11.56
C MET A 43 -6.25 11.17 12.09
N PHE A 44 -5.53 11.32 13.20
CA PHE A 44 -5.15 12.64 13.72
C PHE A 44 -4.24 13.44 12.77
N ILE A 45 -3.23 12.80 12.17
CA ILE A 45 -2.32 13.47 11.24
C ILE A 45 -3.05 13.86 9.94
N THR A 46 -4.00 13.04 9.49
CA THR A 46 -4.80 13.26 8.27
C THR A 46 -5.59 14.56 8.35
N ASP A 47 -6.21 14.81 9.50
CA ASP A 47 -7.00 16.03 9.72
C ASP A 47 -6.13 17.28 9.63
N HIS A 48 -4.87 17.21 10.08
CA HIS A 48 -3.94 18.33 10.05
C HIS A 48 -3.22 18.53 8.71
N SER A 49 -2.76 17.46 8.04
CA SER A 49 -1.85 17.54 6.88
C SER A 49 -2.53 17.45 5.51
N GLY A 50 -3.81 17.10 5.46
CA GLY A 50 -4.53 16.93 4.19
C GLY A 50 -4.37 15.53 3.59
N ARG A 51 -5.48 15.01 3.04
CA ARG A 51 -5.63 13.62 2.61
C ARG A 51 -4.73 13.25 1.43
N LYS A 52 -4.52 14.17 0.49
CA LYS A 52 -3.69 13.94 -0.71
C LYS A 52 -2.20 13.85 -0.35
N SER A 53 -1.70 14.82 0.40
CA SER A 53 -0.30 14.87 0.83
C SER A 53 0.08 13.64 1.65
N LEU A 54 -0.80 13.21 2.57
CA LEU A 54 -0.56 12.01 3.36
C LEU A 54 -0.51 10.74 2.49
N LEU A 55 -1.40 10.62 1.51
CA LEU A 55 -1.43 9.49 0.57
C LEU A 55 -0.12 9.41 -0.24
N ILE A 56 0.38 10.56 -0.72
CA ILE A 56 1.64 10.64 -1.48
C ILE A 56 2.83 10.25 -0.60
N ILE A 57 2.92 10.78 0.62
CA ILE A 57 4.00 10.46 1.57
C ILE A 57 4.01 8.96 1.88
N SER A 58 2.84 8.36 2.13
CA SER A 58 2.71 6.91 2.34
C SER A 58 3.12 6.10 1.11
N CYS A 59 2.73 6.51 -0.10
CA CYS A 59 3.16 5.85 -1.34
C CYS A 59 4.69 5.91 -1.53
N ILE A 60 5.32 7.07 -1.26
CA ILE A 60 6.77 7.21 -1.34
C ILE A 60 7.45 6.34 -0.27
N GLY A 61 6.95 6.36 0.95
CA GLY A 61 7.48 5.56 2.06
C GLY A 61 7.41 4.05 1.82
N THR A 62 6.28 3.57 1.31
CA THR A 62 6.11 2.15 0.93
C THR A 62 6.99 1.76 -0.27
N THR A 63 7.16 2.66 -1.26
CA THR A 63 8.05 2.43 -2.41
C THR A 63 9.51 2.33 -1.97
N CYS A 64 9.96 3.24 -1.10
CA CYS A 64 11.31 3.21 -0.54
C CYS A 64 11.56 1.94 0.26
N SER A 65 10.59 1.54 1.09
CA SER A 65 10.68 0.32 1.91
C SER A 65 10.74 -0.95 1.05
N THR A 66 9.91 -1.04 0.00
CA THR A 66 9.97 -2.18 -0.94
C THR A 66 11.25 -2.19 -1.75
N ALA A 67 11.79 -1.04 -2.13
CA ALA A 67 13.09 -0.94 -2.79
C ALA A 67 14.23 -1.47 -1.92
N MET A 68 14.25 -1.13 -0.62
CA MET A 68 15.23 -1.66 0.34
C MET A 68 15.15 -3.19 0.49
N ILE A 69 13.93 -3.74 0.47
CA ILE A 69 13.74 -5.20 0.54
C ILE A 69 14.18 -5.85 -0.79
N ALA A 70 13.85 -5.23 -1.93
CA ALA A 70 14.21 -5.72 -3.25
C ALA A 70 15.74 -5.78 -3.45
N THR A 71 16.47 -4.76 -2.98
CA THR A 71 17.93 -4.74 -3.05
C THR A 71 18.54 -5.84 -2.18
N TYR A 72 18.04 -6.04 -0.95
CA TYR A 72 18.49 -7.14 -0.08
C TYR A 72 18.35 -8.52 -0.75
N PHE A 73 17.18 -8.84 -1.30
CA PHE A 73 16.98 -10.12 -2.00
C PHE A 73 17.82 -10.26 -3.26
N ASN A 74 18.11 -9.16 -3.96
CA ASN A 74 19.02 -9.16 -5.11
C ASN A 74 20.48 -9.47 -4.68
N LEU A 75 20.93 -8.89 -3.57
CA LEU A 75 22.24 -9.18 -2.98
C LEU A 75 22.36 -10.64 -2.52
N GLN A 76 21.29 -11.20 -1.94
CA GLN A 76 21.25 -12.60 -1.52
C GLN A 76 21.31 -13.57 -2.73
N TYR A 77 20.65 -13.22 -3.84
CA TYR A 77 20.69 -13.99 -5.09
C TYR A 77 22.10 -14.03 -5.72
N ASN A 78 22.89 -12.96 -5.56
CA ASN A 78 24.26 -12.88 -6.06
C ASN A 78 25.30 -13.60 -5.17
N HIS A 79 24.88 -14.44 -4.21
CA HIS A 79 25.74 -15.19 -3.29
C HIS A 79 26.73 -14.33 -2.46
N MET A 80 26.41 -13.05 -2.26
CA MET A 80 27.16 -12.18 -1.36
C MET A 80 26.86 -12.55 0.09
N ASN A 81 27.83 -12.38 0.99
CA ASN A 81 27.70 -12.77 2.40
C ASN A 81 26.69 -11.83 3.13
N THR A 82 25.41 -12.20 3.15
CA THR A 82 24.30 -11.37 3.66
C THR A 82 24.05 -11.49 5.16
N ASN A 83 24.88 -12.24 5.91
CA ASN A 83 24.69 -12.47 7.35
C ASN A 83 24.70 -11.18 8.18
N ASP A 84 25.46 -10.16 7.78
CA ASP A 84 25.48 -8.85 8.48
C ASP A 84 24.36 -7.90 8.02
N LEU A 85 23.57 -8.27 7.00
CA LEU A 85 22.53 -7.42 6.40
C LEU A 85 21.10 -7.85 6.77
N VAL A 86 20.94 -8.86 7.63
CA VAL A 86 19.62 -9.38 8.04
C VAL A 86 18.74 -8.30 8.70
N TRP A 87 19.34 -7.26 9.29
CA TRP A 87 18.61 -6.12 9.87
C TRP A 87 17.93 -5.23 8.81
N LEU A 88 18.43 -5.23 7.57
CA LEU A 88 17.94 -4.38 6.48
C LEU A 88 16.52 -4.75 6.01
N PRO A 89 16.18 -6.03 5.71
CA PRO A 89 14.81 -6.41 5.38
C PRO A 89 13.88 -6.26 6.58
N THR A 90 14.34 -6.54 7.81
CA THR A 90 13.51 -6.36 9.02
C THR A 90 13.08 -4.91 9.21
N THR A 91 14.02 -3.97 9.10
CA THR A 91 13.71 -2.54 9.18
C THR A 91 12.84 -2.07 8.01
N GLY A 92 13.08 -2.58 6.79
CA GLY A 92 12.25 -2.31 5.62
C GLY A 92 10.79 -2.76 5.80
N VAL A 93 10.56 -3.95 6.37
CA VAL A 93 9.20 -4.45 6.64
C VAL A 93 8.50 -3.61 7.69
N ILE A 94 9.18 -3.23 8.79
CA ILE A 94 8.60 -2.36 9.82
C ILE A 94 8.23 -1.00 9.23
N MET A 95 9.13 -0.40 8.44
CA MET A 95 8.89 0.88 7.76
C MET A 95 7.71 0.79 6.78
N PHE A 96 7.60 -0.32 6.04
CA PHE A 96 6.48 -0.59 5.15
C PHE A 96 5.16 -0.67 5.91
N VAL A 97 5.11 -1.42 7.03
CA VAL A 97 3.90 -1.56 7.85
C VAL A 97 3.45 -0.21 8.41
N ILE A 98 4.39 0.57 8.94
CA ILE A 98 4.11 1.91 9.48
C ILE A 98 3.57 2.82 8.38
N THR A 99 4.28 2.93 7.25
CA THR A 99 3.87 3.83 6.15
C THR A 99 2.57 3.42 5.48
N TYR A 100 2.28 2.12 5.43
CA TYR A 100 1.02 1.56 4.94
C TYR A 100 -0.16 1.87 5.89
N ALA A 101 0.04 1.69 7.20
CA ALA A 101 -0.94 2.02 8.23
C ALA A 101 -1.19 3.54 8.32
N LEU A 102 -0.15 4.34 8.07
CA LEU A 102 -0.19 5.81 8.13
C LEU A 102 -0.96 6.48 7.00
N GLY A 103 -1.49 5.75 6.02
CA GLY A 103 -2.34 6.42 5.05
C GLY A 103 -2.90 5.53 3.96
N LEU A 104 -2.10 4.62 3.42
CA LEU A 104 -2.48 3.89 2.21
C LEU A 104 -3.71 2.99 2.45
N ALA A 105 -3.89 2.42 3.64
CA ALA A 105 -5.10 1.68 3.99
C ALA A 105 -6.33 2.59 4.23
N PRO A 106 -6.36 3.46 5.27
CA PRO A 106 -7.57 4.22 5.61
C PRO A 106 -7.92 5.32 4.59
N LEU A 107 -6.93 5.97 3.95
CA LEU A 107 -7.20 7.08 3.04
C LEU A 107 -7.78 6.59 1.72
N LEU A 108 -7.38 5.42 1.21
CA LEU A 108 -7.91 4.89 -0.04
C LEU A 108 -9.42 4.62 0.06
N PHE A 109 -9.85 3.97 1.15
CA PHE A 109 -11.28 3.75 1.40
C PHE A 109 -12.03 5.05 1.60
N THR A 110 -11.42 6.02 2.28
CA THR A 110 -12.08 7.30 2.53
C THR A 110 -12.23 8.13 1.25
N LEU A 111 -11.18 8.21 0.43
CA LEU A 111 -11.20 8.87 -0.89
C LEU A 111 -12.20 8.21 -1.82
N LEU A 112 -12.27 6.87 -1.85
CA LEU A 112 -13.29 6.14 -2.61
C LEU A 112 -14.69 6.62 -2.23
N SER A 113 -14.92 6.80 -0.93
CA SER A 113 -16.19 7.21 -0.37
C SER A 113 -16.53 8.70 -0.63
N GLU A 114 -15.53 9.53 -0.92
CA GLU A 114 -15.64 10.96 -1.26
C GLU A 114 -15.80 11.20 -2.77
N LEU A 115 -15.21 10.33 -3.60
CA LEU A 115 -15.23 10.43 -5.06
C LEU A 115 -16.59 10.04 -5.68
N PHE A 116 -17.34 9.14 -5.03
CA PHE A 116 -18.63 8.68 -5.56
C PHE A 116 -19.82 9.47 -4.98
N PRO A 117 -20.80 9.89 -5.82
CA PRO A 117 -22.05 10.45 -5.35
C PRO A 117 -22.84 9.47 -4.47
N THR A 118 -23.52 10.00 -3.45
CA THR A 118 -24.26 9.21 -2.45
C THR A 118 -25.21 8.18 -3.07
N ASN A 119 -25.81 8.52 -4.22
CA ASN A 119 -26.75 7.64 -4.95
C ASN A 119 -26.09 6.44 -5.63
N VAL A 120 -24.81 6.50 -5.97
CA VAL A 120 -24.06 5.41 -6.64
C VAL A 120 -22.87 4.91 -5.83
N LYS A 121 -22.65 5.47 -4.64
CA LYS A 121 -21.51 5.17 -3.76
C LYS A 121 -21.41 3.69 -3.44
N ALA A 122 -22.54 3.04 -3.13
CA ALA A 122 -22.55 1.61 -2.86
C ALA A 122 -22.09 0.81 -4.09
N LEU A 123 -22.72 1.00 -5.26
CA LEU A 123 -22.37 0.30 -6.50
C LEU A 123 -20.94 0.58 -6.95
N GLY A 124 -20.52 1.84 -6.97
CA GLY A 124 -19.17 2.26 -7.36
C GLY A 124 -18.10 1.68 -6.44
N SER A 125 -18.34 1.69 -5.13
CA SER A 125 -17.41 1.12 -4.16
C SER A 125 -17.28 -0.40 -4.33
N THR A 126 -18.38 -1.11 -4.57
CA THR A 126 -18.34 -2.56 -4.79
C THR A 126 -17.58 -2.92 -6.05
N VAL A 127 -17.78 -2.19 -7.16
CA VAL A 127 -17.03 -2.43 -8.41
C VAL A 127 -15.53 -2.22 -8.19
N VAL A 128 -15.14 -1.14 -7.51
CA VAL A 128 -13.72 -0.90 -7.20
C VAL A 128 -13.17 -1.97 -6.26
N LEU A 129 -13.96 -2.44 -5.29
CA LEU A 129 -13.56 -3.53 -4.40
C LEU A 129 -13.46 -4.88 -5.14
N VAL A 130 -14.28 -5.13 -6.15
CA VAL A 130 -14.12 -6.34 -6.98
C VAL A 130 -12.83 -6.23 -7.79
N LEU A 131 -12.59 -5.08 -8.42
CA LEU A 131 -11.36 -4.83 -9.19
C LEU A 131 -10.11 -4.94 -8.30
N ILE A 132 -10.12 -4.38 -7.08
CA ILE A 132 -8.96 -4.45 -6.18
C ILE A 132 -8.65 -5.89 -5.77
N ASN A 133 -9.69 -6.70 -5.53
CA ASN A 133 -9.52 -8.11 -5.17
C ASN A 133 -9.09 -8.96 -6.36
N LEU A 134 -9.65 -8.72 -7.55
CA LEU A 134 -9.25 -9.41 -8.78
C LEU A 134 -7.77 -9.13 -9.10
N LEU A 135 -7.37 -7.87 -9.02
CA LEU A 135 -5.99 -7.47 -9.28
C LEU A 135 -5.04 -8.03 -8.21
N ALA A 136 -5.47 -8.10 -6.94
CA ALA A 136 -4.72 -8.77 -5.88
C ALA A 136 -4.55 -10.27 -6.13
N PHE A 137 -5.58 -10.95 -6.65
CA PHE A 137 -5.49 -12.36 -7.03
C PHE A 137 -4.45 -12.57 -8.14
N ILE A 138 -4.52 -11.79 -9.22
CA ILE A 138 -3.56 -11.84 -10.33
C ILE A 138 -2.14 -11.64 -9.81
N VAL A 139 -1.91 -10.61 -8.99
CA VAL A 139 -0.59 -10.32 -8.42
C VAL A 139 -0.08 -11.46 -7.55
N THR A 140 -0.94 -12.06 -6.73
CA THR A 140 -0.56 -13.17 -5.84
C THR A 140 -0.20 -14.42 -6.64
N THR A 141 -0.97 -14.74 -7.67
CA THR A 141 -0.67 -15.87 -8.57
C THR A 141 0.61 -15.63 -9.35
N LEU A 142 0.81 -14.42 -9.89
CA LEU A 142 2.03 -14.06 -10.62
C LEU A 142 3.26 -14.12 -9.70
N TYR A 143 3.13 -13.66 -8.45
CA TYR A 143 4.18 -13.74 -7.44
C TYR A 143 4.61 -15.19 -7.20
N LEU A 144 3.65 -16.11 -6.97
CA LEU A 144 3.94 -17.53 -6.74
C LEU A 144 4.70 -18.15 -7.91
N ILE A 145 4.26 -17.88 -9.15
CA ILE A 145 4.89 -18.41 -10.36
C ILE A 145 6.32 -17.87 -10.54
N ILE A 146 6.51 -16.55 -10.37
CA ILE A 146 7.82 -15.92 -10.57
C ILE A 146 8.79 -16.30 -9.45
N ALA A 147 8.30 -16.39 -8.20
CA ALA A 147 9.12 -16.79 -7.07
C ALA A 147 9.67 -18.22 -7.24
N ASP A 148 8.87 -19.13 -7.79
CA ASP A 148 9.24 -20.52 -8.03
C ASP A 148 10.27 -20.67 -9.18
N ILE A 149 10.10 -19.88 -10.26
CA ILE A 149 10.94 -20.01 -11.46
C ILE A 149 12.24 -19.20 -11.37
N ALA A 150 12.17 -17.98 -10.87
CA ALA A 150 13.22 -16.98 -11.04
C ALA A 150 13.67 -16.35 -9.71
N GLY A 151 13.09 -16.76 -8.58
CA GLY A 151 13.45 -16.29 -7.26
C GLY A 151 12.74 -15.01 -6.82
N ILE A 152 12.71 -14.80 -5.49
CA ILE A 152 11.92 -13.76 -4.81
C ILE A 152 12.33 -12.32 -5.19
N HIS A 153 13.50 -12.09 -5.78
CA HIS A 153 13.99 -10.74 -6.08
C HIS A 153 13.21 -10.05 -7.21
N ILE A 154 12.74 -10.76 -8.23
CA ILE A 154 12.05 -10.16 -9.39
C ILE A 154 10.66 -9.57 -9.02
N PRO A 155 9.79 -10.27 -8.27
CA PRO A 155 8.50 -9.72 -7.87
C PRO A 155 8.62 -8.43 -7.06
N PHE A 156 9.63 -8.33 -6.19
CA PHE A 156 9.87 -7.13 -5.39
C PHE A 156 10.26 -5.92 -6.24
N TRP A 157 11.09 -6.12 -7.28
CA TRP A 157 11.40 -5.05 -8.22
C TRP A 157 10.18 -4.57 -9.01
N ILE A 158 9.29 -5.48 -9.41
CA ILE A 158 8.03 -5.14 -10.07
C ILE A 158 7.14 -4.31 -9.12
N PHE A 159 7.09 -4.67 -7.83
CA PHE A 159 6.35 -3.90 -6.83
C PHE A 159 6.93 -2.51 -6.60
N THR A 160 8.26 -2.38 -6.54
CA THR A 160 8.91 -1.07 -6.44
C THR A 160 8.62 -0.20 -7.66
N ALA A 161 8.68 -0.76 -8.88
CA ALA A 161 8.37 -0.01 -10.10
C ALA A 161 6.90 0.49 -10.11
N CYS A 162 5.95 -0.39 -9.77
CA CYS A 162 4.53 -0.04 -9.68
C CYS A 162 4.26 0.98 -8.55
N GLY A 163 4.95 0.81 -7.42
CA GLY A 163 4.92 1.72 -6.28
C GLY A 163 5.35 3.13 -6.64
N LEU A 164 6.31 3.28 -7.56
CA LEU A 164 6.84 4.58 -7.99
C LEU A 164 5.89 5.32 -8.95
N VAL A 165 5.13 4.59 -9.77
CA VAL A 165 4.11 5.16 -10.68
C VAL A 165 2.88 5.65 -9.91
N SER A 166 2.52 4.96 -8.82
CA SER A 166 1.34 5.27 -8.00
C SER A 166 1.29 6.71 -7.44
N PRO A 167 2.33 7.26 -6.76
CA PRO A 167 2.32 8.62 -6.24
C PRO A 167 2.32 9.67 -7.35
N LEU A 168 2.94 9.39 -8.50
CA LEU A 168 2.87 10.28 -9.67
C LEU A 168 1.44 10.39 -10.19
N PHE A 169 0.75 9.26 -10.31
CA PHE A 169 -0.65 9.24 -10.73
C PHE A 169 -1.55 10.01 -9.73
N ILE A 170 -1.36 9.78 -8.43
CA ILE A 170 -2.07 10.50 -7.36
C ILE A 170 -1.82 12.00 -7.45
N PHE A 171 -0.57 12.41 -7.69
CA PHE A 171 -0.22 13.83 -7.77
C PHE A 171 -0.95 14.54 -8.92
N PHE A 172 -1.01 13.93 -10.11
CA PHE A 172 -1.63 14.53 -11.30
C PHE A 172 -3.15 14.39 -11.35
N TYR A 173 -3.71 13.23 -10.99
CA TYR A 173 -5.13 12.93 -11.24
C TYR A 173 -6.04 13.15 -10.03
N ILE A 174 -5.53 13.07 -8.80
CA ILE A 174 -6.38 13.20 -7.60
C ILE A 174 -6.40 14.66 -7.12
N PRO A 175 -7.56 15.33 -7.12
CA PRO A 175 -7.71 16.66 -6.54
C PRO A 175 -7.65 16.58 -5.01
N GLU A 176 -7.17 17.65 -4.37
CA GLU A 176 -7.13 17.72 -2.91
C GLU A 176 -8.54 17.85 -2.33
N THR A 177 -8.91 16.91 -1.44
CA THR A 177 -10.22 16.84 -0.78
C THR A 177 -10.26 17.48 0.62
N LYS A 178 -9.13 18.03 1.11
CA LYS A 178 -9.06 18.64 2.44
C LYS A 178 -10.01 19.83 2.57
N GLY A 179 -10.91 19.77 3.55
CA GLY A 179 -11.76 20.89 3.95
C GLY A 179 -12.85 21.27 2.93
N LYS A 180 -13.18 20.37 1.99
CA LYS A 180 -14.22 20.59 0.98
C LYS A 180 -15.43 19.74 1.24
N THR A 181 -16.62 20.29 0.96
CA THR A 181 -17.86 19.50 1.01
C THR A 181 -17.92 18.53 -0.17
N LEU A 182 -18.71 17.47 -0.03
CA LEU A 182 -18.92 16.47 -1.09
C LEU A 182 -19.38 17.12 -2.40
N GLU A 183 -20.24 18.14 -2.30
CA GLU A 183 -20.76 18.91 -3.43
C GLU A 183 -19.65 19.70 -4.16
N GLN A 184 -18.77 20.38 -3.42
CA GLN A 184 -17.64 21.11 -4.01
C GLN A 184 -16.63 20.19 -4.71
N ILE A 185 -16.45 18.96 -4.20
CA ILE A 185 -15.60 17.95 -4.83
C ILE A 185 -16.27 17.45 -6.13
N GLN A 186 -17.58 17.22 -6.11
CA GLN A 186 -18.35 16.80 -7.29
C GLN A 186 -18.39 17.87 -8.38
N GLU A 187 -18.62 19.13 -8.04
CA GLU A 187 -18.59 20.25 -9.00
C GLU A 187 -17.21 20.38 -9.66
N LYS A 188 -16.13 20.24 -8.88
CA LYS A 188 -14.76 20.31 -9.41
C LYS A 188 -14.44 19.15 -10.34
N LEU A 189 -14.94 17.94 -10.05
CA LEU A 189 -14.81 16.77 -10.92
C LEU A 189 -15.63 16.94 -12.22
N GLN A 190 -16.87 17.44 -12.13
CA GLN A 190 -17.72 17.72 -13.30
C GLN A 190 -17.14 18.82 -14.20
N SER A 191 -16.61 19.90 -13.62
CA SER A 191 -15.94 20.99 -14.34
C SER A 191 -14.68 20.51 -15.08
N ASN A 192 -13.85 19.69 -14.42
CA ASN A 192 -12.68 19.08 -15.06
C ASN A 192 -13.06 18.13 -16.21
N TYR A 193 -14.17 17.38 -16.08
CA TYR A 193 -14.69 16.52 -17.14
C TYR A 193 -15.15 17.33 -18.36
N GLN A 194 -15.85 18.46 -18.15
CA GLN A 194 -16.27 19.33 -19.25
C GLN A 194 -15.10 20.04 -19.95
N SER A 195 -14.08 20.48 -19.21
CA SER A 195 -12.86 21.06 -19.81
C SER A 195 -12.04 20.04 -20.63
N SER A 196 -12.01 18.77 -20.22
CA SER A 196 -11.38 17.69 -21.00
C SER A 196 -12.16 17.37 -22.28
N LYS A 197 -13.49 17.44 -22.22
CA LYS A 197 -14.37 17.22 -23.37
C LYS A 197 -14.31 18.36 -24.40
N ASN A 198 -14.10 19.60 -23.96
CA ASN A 198 -13.93 20.77 -24.84
C ASN A 198 -12.51 20.91 -25.44
N ARG A 199 -11.56 20.07 -25.04
CA ARG A 199 -10.20 20.01 -25.60
C ARG A 199 -10.01 18.93 -26.67
N LYS A 200 -11.04 18.13 -26.96
CA LYS A 200 -11.11 17.21 -28.10
C LYS A 200 -12.00 17.80 -29.18
#